data_AF-A0A815GPX7-F1
#
_entry.id   AF-A0A815GPX7-F1
#
_cell.length_a   1.000
_cell.length_b   1.000
_cell.length_c   1.000
_cell.angle_alpha   90.00
_cell.angle_beta   90.00
_cell.angle_gamma   90.00
#
_symmetry.space_group_name_H-M   'P 1'
#
loop_
_entity.id
_entity.type
_entity.pdbx_description
1 polymer ?
#
loop_
_entity_poly.entity_id
_entity_poly.type
_entity_poly.pdbx_seq_one_letter_code
_entity_poly.pdbx_strand_id
1 'polypeptide(L)'
;MNTLQLFVFLLCLIFKVDGDEVHSAGKDEAHPNLFHLSGVTSNRYDAGTVQGSNEEVWPILKDQFGSVYLITLKPYGVRQPHWHTVAWEMNYVISG
;
A
#
# COMPACT_ATOMS: atom_id res chain seq x y z
N MET A 1 -8.34 -27.31 -15.74
CA MET A 1 -9.27 -26.17 -15.83
C MET A 1 -8.45 -24.91 -16.04
N ASN A 2 -8.89 -24.11 -16.99
CA ASN A 2 -8.08 -23.22 -17.81
C ASN A 2 -7.80 -21.87 -17.13
N THR A 3 -6.59 -21.38 -17.40
CA THR A 3 -6.18 -19.99 -17.70
C THR A 3 -6.61 -18.86 -16.79
N LEU A 4 -5.61 -18.13 -16.26
CA LEU A 4 -5.67 -16.68 -16.11
C LEU A 4 -4.39 -16.09 -16.73
N GLN A 5 -4.54 -15.50 -17.92
CA GLN A 5 -3.58 -14.55 -18.45
C GLN A 5 -3.70 -13.27 -17.63
N LEU A 6 -2.63 -12.88 -16.94
CA LEU A 6 -2.50 -11.54 -16.41
C LEU A 6 -1.72 -10.71 -17.41
N PHE A 7 -2.41 -9.80 -18.09
CA PHE A 7 -1.77 -8.73 -18.87
C PHE A 7 -1.07 -7.80 -17.88
N VAL A 8 0.25 -7.88 -17.81
CA VAL A 8 1.10 -6.91 -17.10
C VAL A 8 1.53 -5.88 -18.13
N PHE A 9 0.88 -4.71 -18.13
CA PHE A 9 1.48 -3.50 -18.67
C PHE A 9 2.11 -2.72 -17.52
N LEU A 10 3.37 -2.38 -17.75
CA LEU A 10 4.36 -1.77 -16.89
C LEU A 10 4.04 -0.27 -16.62
N LEU A 11 3.90 0.14 -15.34
CA LEU A 11 4.67 1.20 -14.65
C LEU A 11 4.06 1.56 -13.26
N CYS A 12 4.91 1.42 -12.24
CA CYS A 12 4.93 1.79 -10.80
C CYS A 12 3.73 2.42 -10.04
N LEU A 13 3.29 1.63 -9.02
CA LEU A 13 2.70 1.88 -7.68
C LEU A 13 2.22 3.28 -7.27
N ILE A 14 0.91 3.43 -6.99
CA ILE A 14 0.32 4.26 -5.91
C ILE A 14 -1.13 3.83 -5.57
N PHE A 15 -1.47 3.76 -4.29
CA PHE A 15 -2.85 3.80 -3.75
C PHE A 15 -3.18 5.10 -2.99
N LYS A 16 -4.24 5.83 -3.32
CA LYS A 16 -4.87 6.71 -2.31
C LYS A 16 -5.85 5.82 -1.52
N VAL A 17 -5.41 5.22 -0.41
CA VAL A 17 -6.37 4.58 0.49
C VAL A 17 -7.07 5.69 1.27
N ASP A 18 -8.29 6.00 0.90
CA ASP A 18 -9.13 6.93 1.65
C ASP A 18 -9.64 6.20 2.91
N GLY A 19 -9.28 6.71 4.09
CA GLY A 19 -9.78 6.24 5.38
C GLY A 19 -8.83 5.36 6.20
N ASP A 20 -7.64 5.02 5.69
CA ASP A 20 -6.63 4.34 6.49
C ASP A 20 -5.67 5.39 7.08
N GLU A 21 -5.64 5.54 8.41
CA GLU A 21 -4.66 6.41 9.08
C GLU A 21 -3.24 5.92 8.77
N VAL A 22 -2.43 6.76 8.15
CA VAL A 22 -1.03 6.46 7.91
C VAL A 22 -0.21 7.13 9.01
N HIS A 23 0.62 6.36 9.72
CA HIS A 23 1.41 6.90 10.83
C HIS A 23 2.81 7.32 10.38
N SER A 24 3.31 8.44 10.91
CA SER A 24 4.59 9.06 10.54
C SER A 24 5.85 8.27 10.96
N ALA A 25 5.70 7.19 11.74
CA ALA A 25 6.81 6.45 12.34
C ALA A 25 7.69 5.66 11.34
N GLY A 26 7.31 5.58 10.06
CA GLY A 26 8.07 4.84 9.05
C GLY A 26 9.20 5.62 8.38
N LYS A 27 9.21 6.96 8.47
CA LYS A 27 10.21 7.79 7.78
C LYS A 27 11.58 7.67 8.47
N ASP A 28 12.63 7.41 7.71
CA ASP A 28 14.00 7.44 8.21
C ASP A 28 14.53 8.88 8.16
N GLU A 29 14.87 9.46 9.33
CA GLU A 29 15.36 10.85 9.42
C GLU A 29 16.77 11.03 8.85
N ALA A 30 17.60 9.98 8.87
CA ALA A 30 18.95 10.03 8.30
C ALA A 30 18.94 9.75 6.79
N HIS A 31 17.95 9.02 6.30
CA HIS A 31 17.83 8.58 4.91
C HIS A 31 16.44 8.97 4.37
N PRO A 32 16.23 10.21 3.89
CA PRO A 32 14.90 10.71 3.53
C PRO A 32 14.21 9.93 2.39
N ASN A 33 14.98 9.18 1.60
CA ASN A 33 14.51 8.29 0.53
C ASN A 33 14.22 6.86 1.01
N LEU A 34 14.25 6.59 2.32
CA LEU A 34 13.94 5.31 2.93
C LEU A 34 12.72 5.43 3.84
N PHE A 35 11.79 4.50 3.69
CA PHE A 35 10.61 4.37 4.54
C PHE A 35 10.42 2.91 4.97
N HIS A 36 10.40 2.69 6.27
CA HIS A 36 10.30 1.38 6.91
C HIS A 36 8.84 0.93 7.02
N LEU A 37 8.27 0.44 5.93
CA LEU A 37 6.84 0.06 5.82
C LEU A 37 6.37 -0.90 6.93
N SER A 38 7.18 -1.90 7.29
CA SER A 38 6.84 -2.88 8.33
C SER A 38 6.99 -2.36 9.76
N GLY A 39 7.64 -1.21 9.94
CA GLY A 39 7.82 -0.55 11.24
C GLY A 39 6.70 0.45 11.56
N VAL A 40 5.80 0.71 10.62
CA VAL A 40 4.65 1.60 10.83
C VAL A 40 3.62 0.91 11.71
N THR A 41 2.94 1.68 12.56
CA THR A 41 1.78 1.13 13.28
C THR A 41 0.70 0.76 12.26
N SER A 42 0.21 -0.47 12.31
CA SER A 42 -0.79 -0.93 11.35
C SER A 42 -2.21 -0.53 11.74
N ASN A 43 -3.02 -0.13 10.77
CA ASN A 43 -4.47 -0.19 10.89
C ASN A 43 -4.91 -1.65 10.96
N ARG A 44 -5.70 -1.99 11.97
CA ARG A 44 -6.12 -3.37 12.23
C ARG A 44 -7.60 -3.54 11.96
N TYR A 45 -7.91 -4.59 11.22
CA TYR A 45 -9.24 -5.03 10.86
C TYR A 45 -9.43 -6.49 11.28
N ASP A 46 -10.68 -6.95 11.35
CA ASP A 46 -10.99 -8.35 11.65
C ASP A 46 -10.34 -9.30 10.64
N ALA A 47 -10.32 -8.91 9.37
CA ALA A 47 -9.80 -9.69 8.25
C ALA A 47 -8.29 -9.53 8.00
N GLY A 48 -7.60 -8.63 8.70
CA GLY A 48 -6.19 -8.35 8.38
C GLY A 48 -5.66 -7.01 8.87
N THR A 49 -4.51 -6.60 8.34
CA THR A 49 -3.86 -5.34 8.66
C THR A 49 -3.44 -4.59 7.41
N VAL A 50 -3.42 -3.26 7.50
CA VAL A 50 -2.91 -2.37 6.47
C VAL A 50 -1.94 -1.38 7.11
N GLN A 51 -0.80 -1.16 6.49
CA GLN A 51 0.17 -0.14 6.87
C GLN A 51 0.82 0.41 5.61
N GLY A 52 1.25 1.67 5.59
CA GLY A 52 1.72 2.28 4.36
C GLY A 52 2.42 3.60 4.52
N SER A 53 2.64 4.26 3.39
CA SER A 53 3.21 5.59 3.26
C SER A 53 2.50 6.34 2.15
N ASN A 54 2.27 7.63 2.34
CA ASN A 54 1.77 8.57 1.33
C ASN A 54 2.47 9.94 1.54
N GLU A 55 2.06 10.97 0.79
CA GLU A 55 2.64 12.31 0.92
C GLU A 55 2.48 12.98 2.30
N GLU A 56 1.51 12.55 3.11
CA GLU A 56 1.26 13.12 4.45
C GLU A 56 2.33 12.70 5.46
N VAL A 57 2.91 11.52 5.28
CA VAL A 57 3.90 10.93 6.20
C VAL A 57 5.29 10.76 5.60
N TRP A 58 5.42 10.80 4.28
CA TRP A 58 6.69 10.66 3.58
C TRP A 58 6.89 11.80 2.58
N PRO A 59 7.55 12.90 3.00
CA PRO A 59 7.61 14.14 2.22
C PRO A 59 8.21 14.01 0.81
N ILE A 60 9.00 12.98 0.53
CA ILE A 60 9.54 12.72 -0.82
C ILE A 60 8.43 12.44 -1.85
N LEU A 61 7.24 12.02 -1.38
CA LEU A 61 6.08 11.73 -2.22
C LEU A 61 5.20 12.98 -2.47
N LYS A 62 5.58 14.14 -1.92
CA LYS A 62 4.83 15.39 -2.08
C LYS A 62 4.64 15.72 -3.56
N ASP A 63 3.38 15.92 -3.95
CA ASP A 63 2.96 16.23 -5.32
C ASP A 63 3.34 15.17 -6.39
N GLN A 64 3.85 14.00 -5.96
CA GLN A 64 4.10 12.85 -6.84
C GLN A 64 2.84 12.00 -7.04
N PHE A 65 1.76 12.32 -6.32
CA PHE A 65 0.60 11.46 -6.15
C PHE A 65 1.04 10.06 -5.77
N GLY A 66 2.02 9.97 -4.84
CA GLY A 66 2.85 8.84 -4.40
C GLY A 66 2.25 8.05 -3.22
N SER A 67 2.27 6.71 -3.21
CA SER A 67 2.05 5.90 -2.00
C SER A 67 2.41 4.41 -2.16
N VAL A 68 2.60 3.73 -1.04
CA VAL A 68 2.88 2.28 -0.97
C VAL A 68 2.21 1.70 0.27
N TYR A 69 1.62 0.52 0.15
CA TYR A 69 0.96 -0.17 1.26
C TYR A 69 1.42 -1.63 1.36
N LEU A 70 1.56 -2.08 2.60
CA LEU A 70 1.72 -3.47 2.98
C LEU A 70 0.42 -3.95 3.60
N ILE A 71 -0.22 -4.91 2.93
CA ILE A 71 -1.48 -5.51 3.34
C ILE A 71 -1.21 -6.95 3.76
N THR A 72 -1.76 -7.36 4.90
CA THR A 72 -1.72 -8.74 5.37
C THR A 72 -3.14 -9.21 5.63
N LEU A 73 -3.59 -10.23 4.90
CA LEU A 73 -4.91 -10.83 5.06
C LEU A 73 -4.80 -12.09 5.93
N LYS A 74 -5.75 -12.27 6.85
CA LYS A 74 -5.96 -13.56 7.53
C LYS A 74 -6.56 -14.57 6.54
N PRO A 75 -6.51 -15.89 6.82
CA PRO A 75 -7.25 -16.87 6.03
C PRO A 75 -8.71 -16.46 5.84
N TYR A 76 -9.20 -16.53 4.60
CA TYR A 76 -10.53 -16.09 4.17
C TYR A 76 -10.82 -14.59 4.30
N GLY A 77 -9.84 -13.77 4.71
CA GLY A 77 -9.95 -12.32 4.68
C GLY A 77 -10.01 -11.82 3.25
N VAL A 78 -10.86 -10.83 2.99
CA VAL A 78 -11.00 -10.19 1.69
C VAL A 78 -10.90 -8.68 1.85
N ARG A 79 -10.27 -8.01 0.88
CA ARG A 79 -10.43 -6.56 0.72
C ARG A 79 -11.73 -6.34 -0.04
N GLN A 80 -12.62 -5.52 0.53
CA GLN A 80 -13.89 -5.21 -0.12
C GLN A 80 -13.66 -4.64 -1.54
N PRO A 81 -14.54 -4.91 -2.50
CA PRO A 81 -14.46 -4.30 -3.83
C PRO A 81 -14.40 -2.77 -3.69
N HIS A 82 -13.37 -2.17 -4.29
CA HIS A 82 -13.15 -0.72 -4.31
C HIS A 82 -12.44 -0.35 -5.61
N TRP A 83 -12.42 0.95 -5.92
CA TRP A 83 -11.73 1.50 -7.09
C TRP A 83 -11.12 2.86 -6.74
N HIS A 84 -10.08 3.24 -7.48
CA HIS A 84 -9.48 4.56 -7.40
C HIS A 84 -9.73 5.31 -8.72
N THR A 85 -10.20 6.56 -8.63
CA THR A 85 -10.51 7.38 -9.82
C THR A 85 -9.28 8.06 -10.42
N VAL A 86 -8.18 8.13 -9.67
CA VAL A 86 -6.98 8.91 -10.01
C VAL A 86 -5.66 8.14 -9.84
N ALA A 87 -5.72 6.84 -9.54
CA ALA A 87 -4.54 6.03 -9.26
C ALA A 87 -4.62 4.67 -9.96
N TRP A 88 -3.46 4.21 -10.44
CA TRP A 88 -3.28 2.88 -11.00
C TRP A 88 -2.66 1.98 -9.94
N GLU A 89 -3.26 0.82 -9.74
CA GLU A 89 -2.88 -0.10 -8.69
C GLU A 89 -2.03 -1.26 -9.23
N MET A 90 -0.88 -1.51 -8.60
CA MET A 90 -0.04 -2.67 -8.87
C MET A 90 0.21 -3.42 -7.57
N ASN A 91 -0.03 -4.73 -7.59
CA ASN A 91 0.15 -5.61 -6.44
C ASN A 91 1.26 -6.62 -6.69
N TYR A 92 1.98 -6.93 -5.61
CA TYR A 92 2.92 -8.05 -5.58
C TYR A 92 2.63 -8.89 -4.33
N VAL A 93 2.43 -10.20 -4.53
CA VAL A 93 2.18 -11.13 -3.43
C VAL A 93 3.51 -11.60 -2.88
N ILE A 94 3.81 -11.21 -1.64
CA ILE A 94 5.06 -11.56 -0.95
C ILE A 94 5.01 -13.01 -0.43
N SER A 95 3.85 -13.45 0.07
CA SER A 95 3.65 -14.79 0.63
C SER A 95 2.17 -15.13 0.70
N GLY A 96 1.83 -16.43 0.68
CA GLY A 96 0.47 -16.95 0.81
C GLY A 96 0.42 -18.45 0.64
#